data_AF-A0A3M1CS88-F1
#
_entry.id   AF-A0A3M1CS88-F1
#
_cell.length_a   1.000
_cell.length_b   1.000
_cell.length_c   1.000
_cell.angle_alpha   90.00
_cell.angle_beta   90.00
_cell.angle_gamma   90.00
#
_symmetry.space_group_name_H-M   'P 1'
#
loop_
_entity.id
_entity.type
_entity.pdbx_description
1 polymer ?
#
loop_
_entity_poly.entity_id
_entity_poly.type
_entity_poly.pdbx_seq_one_letter_code
_entity_poly.pdbx_strand_id
1 'polypeptide(L)'
;MLRRRLLDIFLFAVIAGTGVSVSGHVDDPNLPEGCGSCHVGHGVPNQPMLPLTEEQFCYQCHSSEVRRAEMQAEGRLAEGVVLKDIEQVFRKPYHHPVEEGTGHDPAERLPSLQPGKVSHAECTDCHNPHQRVSPGRPQRFEVSGYSLSGQYLDEATYEYQVCLKCHVDPTSINRTGRDVGRAFAASVASQHPVTRPADGPRSPSLIATRDFGQMMRCSDCHTNDDPNGPRGPHGSNYPFMLSGNYDRSSYTDESPFTFEFCYSCHDRSSILNNESFPLHREHIQGNIAKGTRGTSCATCHNAHSSADNPFLLDFNNDAVSPNSSGRLQYVRTGVHSGECYLSCHNHDHNPGRY
;
A
#
# COMPACT_ATOMS: atom_id res chain seq x y z
N MET A 1 -26.09 -59.77 3.04
CA MET A 1 -26.14 -58.49 3.80
C MET A 1 -24.73 -58.12 4.23
N LEU A 2 -24.03 -57.31 3.43
CA LEU A 2 -22.64 -56.92 3.65
C LEU A 2 -22.66 -55.42 4.05
N ARG A 3 -22.54 -55.12 5.34
CA ARG A 3 -22.47 -53.72 5.84
C ARG A 3 -21.01 -53.24 5.78
N ARG A 4 -20.70 -52.38 4.79
CA ARG A 4 -19.50 -51.55 4.76
C ARG A 4 -19.59 -50.51 5.89
N ARG A 5 -18.60 -50.49 6.78
CA ARG A 5 -18.37 -49.38 7.72
C ARG A 5 -17.66 -48.26 6.94
N LEU A 6 -18.32 -47.11 6.82
CA LEU A 6 -17.68 -45.87 6.39
C LEU A 6 -16.88 -45.33 7.58
N LEU A 7 -15.61 -45.05 7.33
CA LEU A 7 -14.68 -44.43 8.27
C LEU A 7 -14.81 -42.92 8.03
N ASP A 8 -15.40 -42.19 8.97
CA ASP A 8 -15.52 -40.74 8.90
C ASP A 8 -14.14 -40.11 9.16
N ILE A 9 -13.46 -39.73 8.07
CA ILE A 9 -12.25 -38.92 8.10
C ILE A 9 -12.71 -37.47 8.31
N PHE A 10 -12.55 -36.95 9.54
CA PHE A 10 -12.69 -35.54 9.83
C PHE A 10 -11.55 -34.77 9.15
N LEU A 11 -11.85 -34.21 7.97
CA LEU A 11 -10.99 -33.27 7.28
C LEU A 11 -11.04 -31.94 8.05
N PHE A 12 -10.01 -31.63 8.83
CA PHE A 12 -9.81 -30.28 9.35
C PHE A 12 -9.58 -29.34 8.18
N ALA A 13 -10.62 -28.59 7.81
CA ALA A 13 -10.47 -27.46 6.91
C ALA A 13 -9.64 -26.39 7.63
N VAL A 14 -8.38 -26.24 7.22
CA VAL A 14 -7.59 -25.06 7.58
C VAL A 14 -8.24 -23.87 6.89
N ILE A 15 -9.02 -23.11 7.65
CA ILE A 15 -9.51 -21.80 7.21
C ILE A 15 -8.27 -20.90 7.18
N ALA A 16 -7.70 -20.73 5.98
CA ALA A 16 -6.75 -19.67 5.73
C ALA A 16 -7.49 -18.33 5.91
N GLY A 17 -7.32 -17.72 7.07
CA GLY A 17 -7.87 -16.39 7.36
C GLY A 17 -7.23 -15.36 6.45
N THR A 18 -7.89 -15.01 5.36
CA THR A 18 -7.69 -13.76 4.64
C THR A 18 -8.33 -12.65 5.47
N GLY A 19 -7.57 -12.01 6.33
CA GLY A 19 -8.11 -10.99 7.21
C GLY A 19 -7.02 -10.10 7.75
N VAL A 20 -7.09 -8.83 7.39
CA VAL A 20 -6.36 -7.77 8.08
C VAL A 20 -6.82 -7.79 9.53
N SER A 21 -5.98 -8.31 10.42
CA SER A 21 -6.20 -8.23 11.86
C SER A 21 -5.80 -6.82 12.33
N VAL A 22 -6.59 -5.81 11.97
CA VAL A 22 -6.66 -4.61 12.81
C VAL A 22 -7.77 -4.91 13.82
N SER A 23 -7.47 -5.86 14.71
CA SER A 23 -8.31 -6.13 15.86
C SER A 23 -7.92 -5.08 16.88
N GLY A 24 -8.85 -4.20 17.26
CA GLY A 24 -8.63 -3.38 18.44
C GLY A 24 -8.39 -4.27 19.66
N HIS A 25 -7.88 -3.67 20.71
CA HIS A 25 -7.44 -4.35 21.93
C HIS A 25 -8.59 -4.48 22.95
N VAL A 26 -9.75 -3.89 22.67
CA VAL A 26 -10.93 -4.01 23.52
C VAL A 26 -11.56 -5.39 23.35
N ASP A 27 -11.78 -6.06 24.49
CA ASP A 27 -12.32 -7.42 24.56
C ASP A 27 -11.43 -8.48 23.87
N ASP A 28 -10.13 -8.19 23.67
CA ASP A 28 -9.17 -9.13 23.11
C ASP A 28 -8.77 -10.19 24.16
N PRO A 29 -9.00 -11.50 23.91
CA PRO A 29 -8.63 -12.56 24.84
C PRO A 29 -7.12 -12.70 25.07
N ASN A 30 -6.28 -12.12 24.21
CA ASN A 30 -4.84 -12.07 24.40
C ASN A 30 -4.41 -11.06 25.48
N LEU A 31 -5.34 -10.23 25.97
CA LEU A 31 -5.12 -9.24 27.02
C LEU A 31 -5.93 -9.64 28.26
N PRO A 32 -5.40 -10.54 29.10
CA PRO A 32 -6.17 -11.19 30.17
C PRO A 32 -6.61 -10.23 31.30
N GLU A 33 -5.94 -9.10 31.48
CA GLU A 33 -6.38 -8.03 32.40
C GLU A 33 -7.33 -7.02 31.75
N GLY A 34 -7.72 -7.25 30.49
CA GLY A 34 -8.59 -6.38 29.72
C GLY A 34 -8.05 -4.95 29.67
N CYS A 35 -8.82 -3.99 30.19
CA CYS A 35 -8.40 -2.59 30.27
C CYS A 35 -7.10 -2.45 31.09
N GLY A 36 -6.91 -3.29 32.12
CA GLY A 36 -5.74 -3.27 33.01
C GLY A 36 -4.43 -3.65 32.32
N SER A 37 -4.50 -4.37 31.19
CA SER A 37 -3.32 -4.70 30.38
C SER A 37 -2.62 -3.45 29.84
N CYS A 38 -3.34 -2.33 29.73
CA CYS A 38 -2.79 -1.05 29.28
C CYS A 38 -2.91 0.06 30.33
N HIS A 39 -4.07 0.12 31.02
CA HIS A 39 -4.43 1.19 31.96
C HIS A 39 -4.17 0.75 33.39
N VAL A 40 -3.01 1.14 33.93
CA VAL A 40 -2.60 0.79 35.31
C VAL A 40 -2.70 1.99 36.25
N GLY A 41 -3.89 2.19 36.84
CA GLY A 41 -4.12 2.99 38.06
C GLY A 41 -4.00 4.53 37.94
N HIS A 42 -4.74 5.25 38.79
CA HIS A 42 -5.01 6.70 38.73
C HIS A 42 -3.74 7.58 38.58
N GLY A 43 -3.66 8.30 37.45
CA GLY A 43 -2.49 9.06 36.94
C GLY A 43 -1.96 10.19 37.81
N VAL A 44 -0.80 10.81 37.51
CA VAL A 44 -0.29 11.30 36.20
C VAL A 44 1.26 11.21 36.22
N PRO A 45 1.97 10.89 35.12
CA PRO A 45 2.35 11.93 34.13
C PRO A 45 2.32 11.50 32.63
N ASN A 46 1.92 12.42 31.72
CA ASN A 46 1.87 12.35 30.24
C ASN A 46 1.39 11.04 29.60
N GLN A 47 0.07 10.98 29.61
CA GLN A 47 -0.79 9.83 29.68
C GLN A 47 -1.93 10.00 28.65
N PRO A 48 -2.46 8.91 28.09
CA PRO A 48 -3.88 8.57 28.24
C PRO A 48 -4.02 7.37 29.18
N MET A 49 -3.53 7.55 30.41
CA MET A 49 -3.28 6.52 31.43
C MET A 49 -2.20 5.48 31.11
N LEU A 50 -1.25 5.83 30.23
CA LEU A 50 -0.10 4.98 29.88
C LEU A 50 1.16 5.29 30.71
N PRO A 51 1.98 4.28 31.05
CA PRO A 51 3.21 4.46 31.82
C PRO A 51 4.44 4.93 31.01
N LEU A 52 4.36 4.92 29.68
CA LEU A 52 5.47 5.17 28.74
C LEU A 52 5.00 6.11 27.61
N THR A 53 5.95 6.55 26.75
CA THR A 53 5.58 7.18 25.46
C THR A 53 4.82 6.18 24.59
N GLU A 54 4.06 6.67 23.61
CA GLU A 54 3.20 5.83 22.79
C GLU A 54 3.96 4.67 22.13
N GLU A 55 5.06 4.95 21.43
CA GLU A 55 5.85 3.94 20.71
C GLU A 55 6.42 2.93 21.69
N GLN A 56 7.02 3.42 22.78
CA GLN A 56 7.60 2.58 23.82
C GLN A 56 6.56 1.65 24.44
N PHE A 57 5.35 2.15 24.65
CA PHE A 57 4.22 1.37 25.16
C PHE A 57 3.80 0.28 24.16
N CYS A 58 3.56 0.65 22.90
CA CYS A 58 3.20 -0.31 21.84
C CYS A 58 4.26 -1.41 21.69
N TYR A 59 5.54 -1.03 21.74
CA TYR A 59 6.66 -1.95 21.62
C TYR A 59 6.86 -2.88 22.82
N GLN A 60 6.11 -2.77 23.92
CA GLN A 60 6.13 -3.79 24.96
C GLN A 60 5.55 -5.12 24.45
N CYS A 61 4.53 -5.06 23.59
CA CYS A 61 3.89 -6.25 23.00
C CYS A 61 4.30 -6.46 21.52
N HIS A 62 4.49 -5.36 20.78
CA HIS A 62 4.69 -5.38 19.32
C HIS A 62 6.19 -5.28 18.92
N SER A 63 7.09 -5.86 19.71
CA SER A 63 8.55 -5.80 19.45
C SER A 63 9.19 -7.19 19.54
N SER A 64 10.40 -7.30 20.06
CA SER A 64 11.14 -8.54 20.27
C SER A 64 10.41 -9.53 21.19
N GLU A 65 10.81 -10.80 21.10
CA GLU A 65 10.31 -11.86 21.98
C GLU A 65 10.58 -11.59 23.46
N VAL A 66 11.71 -10.94 23.78
CA VAL A 66 12.08 -10.59 25.16
C VAL A 66 11.05 -9.68 25.81
N ARG A 67 10.67 -8.59 25.13
CA ARG A 67 9.66 -7.64 25.67
C ARG A 67 8.29 -8.29 25.82
N ARG A 68 7.91 -9.16 24.86
CA ARG A 68 6.67 -9.95 25.00
C ARG A 68 6.69 -10.88 26.19
N ALA A 69 7.82 -11.56 26.45
CA ALA A 69 7.96 -12.45 27.59
C ALA A 69 7.82 -11.68 28.92
N GLU A 70 8.31 -10.44 28.99
CA GLU A 70 8.10 -9.55 30.14
C GLU A 70 6.60 -9.25 30.33
N MET A 71 5.89 -8.88 29.27
CA MET A 71 4.43 -8.63 29.33
C MET A 71 3.62 -9.87 29.70
N GLN A 72 4.08 -11.06 29.30
CA GLN A 72 3.48 -12.34 29.72
C GLN A 72 3.73 -12.62 31.20
N ALA A 73 4.96 -12.38 31.68
CA ALA A 73 5.31 -12.56 33.09
C ALA A 73 4.55 -11.60 34.01
N GLU A 74 4.25 -10.39 33.53
CA GLU A 74 3.40 -9.42 34.23
C GLU A 74 1.90 -9.75 34.16
N GLY A 75 1.52 -10.80 33.41
CA GLY A 75 0.12 -11.18 33.23
C GLY A 75 -0.67 -10.21 32.35
N ARG A 76 -0.01 -9.32 31.60
CA ARG A 76 -0.67 -8.33 30.73
C ARG A 76 -0.89 -8.82 29.30
N LEU A 77 -0.11 -9.80 28.87
CA LEU A 77 -0.23 -10.51 27.60
C LEU A 77 -0.43 -12.02 27.90
N ALA A 78 -1.35 -12.67 27.21
CA ALA A 78 -1.61 -14.09 27.42
C ALA A 78 -0.39 -14.97 27.06
N GLU A 79 -0.21 -16.07 27.78
CA GLU A 79 0.82 -17.07 27.49
C GLU A 79 0.61 -17.67 26.09
N GLY A 80 1.73 -17.99 25.40
CA GLY A 80 1.71 -18.61 24.08
C GLY A 80 1.34 -17.67 22.92
N VAL A 81 1.06 -16.39 23.19
CA VAL A 81 0.86 -15.38 22.16
C VAL A 81 2.19 -15.12 21.43
N VAL A 82 2.19 -15.32 20.12
CA VAL A 82 3.33 -15.06 19.24
C VAL A 82 2.95 -13.93 18.29
N LEU A 83 3.62 -12.78 18.43
CA LEU A 83 3.47 -11.63 17.53
C LEU A 83 4.74 -11.45 16.71
N LYS A 84 4.62 -10.75 15.58
CA LYS A 84 5.78 -10.33 14.79
C LYS A 84 6.38 -9.06 15.39
N ASP A 85 7.71 -8.95 15.34
CA ASP A 85 8.43 -7.75 15.75
C ASP A 85 8.23 -6.67 14.67
N ILE A 86 7.48 -5.62 15.00
CA ILE A 86 7.24 -4.48 14.10
C ILE A 86 8.18 -3.32 14.39
N GLU A 87 8.73 -3.22 15.61
CA GLU A 87 9.77 -2.24 15.95
C GLU A 87 10.96 -2.35 14.99
N GLN A 88 11.38 -3.58 14.64
CA GLN A 88 12.47 -3.77 13.68
C GLN A 88 12.16 -3.25 12.27
N VAL A 89 10.87 -3.17 11.89
CA VAL A 89 10.47 -2.72 10.55
C VAL A 89 10.62 -1.21 10.42
N PHE A 90 10.41 -0.47 11.51
CA PHE A 90 10.67 0.97 11.58
C PHE A 90 12.17 1.34 11.57
N ARG A 91 13.08 0.36 11.62
CA ARG A 91 14.53 0.60 11.46
C ARG A 91 15.00 0.52 10.01
N LYS A 92 14.10 0.22 9.07
CA LYS A 92 14.39 0.16 7.64
C LYS A 92 14.57 1.57 7.07
N PRO A 93 15.33 1.74 5.97
CA PRO A 93 15.69 3.07 5.46
C PRO A 93 14.50 3.89 4.94
N TYR A 94 13.40 3.25 4.54
CA TYR A 94 12.18 3.92 4.13
C TYR A 94 11.05 3.46 5.05
N HIS A 95 10.55 4.35 5.88
CA HIS A 95 9.52 4.06 6.87
C HIS A 95 8.71 5.31 7.19
N HIS A 96 7.57 5.12 7.85
CA HIS A 96 6.92 6.23 8.54
C HIS A 96 7.67 6.46 9.87
N PRO A 97 8.20 7.67 10.13
CA PRO A 97 9.13 7.92 11.23
C PRO A 97 8.39 8.13 12.55
N VAL A 98 7.75 7.07 13.07
CA VAL A 98 7.02 7.11 14.36
C VAL A 98 7.93 7.42 15.54
N GLU A 99 9.23 7.14 15.41
CA GLU A 99 10.22 7.45 16.43
C GLU A 99 10.58 8.94 16.52
N GLU A 100 10.28 9.72 15.48
CA GLU A 100 10.46 11.18 15.45
C GLU A 100 9.22 11.93 15.97
N GLY A 101 8.19 11.18 16.32
CA GLY A 101 6.94 11.65 16.88
C GLY A 101 7.10 12.48 18.15
N THR A 102 6.09 13.32 18.41
CA THR A 102 6.02 14.10 19.67
C THR A 102 4.86 13.68 20.57
N GLY A 103 4.18 12.58 20.19
CA GLY A 103 2.98 12.05 20.81
C GLY A 103 1.72 12.48 20.06
N HIS A 104 0.71 11.62 20.08
CA HIS A 104 -0.59 11.89 19.48
C HIS A 104 -1.46 12.77 20.40
N ASP A 105 -2.03 13.84 19.86
CA ASP A 105 -3.08 14.62 20.51
C ASP A 105 -4.42 14.29 19.84
N PRO A 106 -5.41 13.70 20.55
CA PRO A 106 -6.71 13.37 19.98
C PRO A 106 -7.48 14.55 19.37
N ALA A 107 -7.15 15.79 19.77
CA ALA A 107 -7.74 16.99 19.20
C ALA A 107 -6.99 17.52 17.97
N GLU A 108 -5.85 16.93 17.62
CA GLU A 108 -5.05 17.37 16.49
C GLU A 108 -5.70 17.05 15.15
N ARG A 109 -5.38 17.88 14.17
CA ARG A 109 -5.78 17.68 12.79
C ARG A 109 -4.54 17.69 11.92
N LEU A 110 -4.22 16.52 11.37
CA LEU A 110 -3.18 16.35 10.39
C LEU A 110 -3.73 16.65 8.97
N PRO A 111 -2.90 17.19 8.05
CA PRO A 111 -1.54 17.61 8.29
C PRO A 111 -1.54 18.93 9.06
N SER A 112 -0.56 19.12 9.96
CA SER A 112 -0.47 20.39 10.69
C SER A 112 -0.05 21.51 9.73
N LEU A 113 -0.94 22.48 9.52
CA LEU A 113 -0.68 23.68 8.70
C LEU A 113 -0.06 24.83 9.51
N GLN A 114 0.22 24.61 10.80
CA GLN A 114 0.76 25.65 11.68
C GLN A 114 2.26 25.86 11.42
N PRO A 115 2.72 27.11 11.21
CA PRO A 115 4.15 27.41 11.05
C PRO A 115 4.97 26.87 12.24
N GLY A 116 6.00 26.07 11.96
CA GLY A 116 6.89 25.52 12.98
C GLY A 116 6.46 24.17 13.58
N LYS A 117 5.28 23.65 13.24
CA LYS A 117 4.90 22.25 13.53
C LYS A 117 5.16 21.39 12.29
N VAL A 118 6.03 20.40 12.42
CA VAL A 118 6.25 19.36 11.39
C VAL A 118 5.08 18.38 11.48
N SER A 119 4.54 17.94 10.34
CA SER A 119 3.56 16.84 10.36
C SER A 119 4.29 15.56 10.74
N HIS A 120 3.82 14.88 11.79
CA HIS A 120 4.34 13.61 12.26
C HIS A 120 3.42 12.45 11.88
N ALA A 121 3.83 11.24 12.25
CA ALA A 121 2.98 10.07 12.23
C ALA A 121 3.25 9.29 13.51
N GLU A 122 2.22 8.97 14.28
CA GLU A 122 2.31 8.07 15.43
C GLU A 122 1.60 6.73 15.16
N CYS A 123 1.67 5.80 16.11
CA CYS A 123 0.96 4.53 16.01
C CYS A 123 -0.56 4.77 16.00
N THR A 124 -1.05 5.64 16.89
CA THR A 124 -2.48 5.93 17.09
C THR A 124 -3.06 6.89 16.05
N ASP A 125 -2.20 7.51 15.23
CA ASP A 125 -2.64 8.26 14.05
C ASP A 125 -3.28 7.35 13.00
N CYS A 126 -2.89 6.08 12.96
CA CYS A 126 -3.39 5.09 12.01
C CYS A 126 -4.23 3.99 12.70
N HIS A 127 -3.90 3.66 13.94
CA HIS A 127 -4.54 2.59 14.70
C HIS A 127 -5.38 3.13 15.84
N ASN A 128 -6.50 2.47 16.14
CA ASN A 128 -7.22 2.73 17.37
C ASN A 128 -7.16 1.48 18.28
N PRO A 129 -6.39 1.50 19.39
CA PRO A 129 -6.35 0.36 20.31
C PRO A 129 -7.70 0.12 20.99
N HIS A 130 -8.60 1.10 21.04
CA HIS A 130 -9.96 0.93 21.55
C HIS A 130 -10.97 0.47 20.52
N GLN A 131 -10.55 0.19 19.29
CA GLN A 131 -11.44 -0.18 18.20
C GLN A 131 -12.29 -1.41 18.55
N ARG A 132 -13.61 -1.33 18.40
CA ARG A 132 -14.51 -2.44 18.71
C ARG A 132 -14.90 -3.21 17.46
N VAL A 133 -14.39 -4.44 17.32
CA VAL A 133 -14.82 -5.32 16.22
C VAL A 133 -16.18 -5.92 16.55
N SER A 134 -17.23 -5.43 15.88
CA SER A 134 -18.60 -5.95 16.04
C SER A 134 -18.91 -7.02 14.98
N PRO A 135 -19.34 -8.24 15.36
CA PRO A 135 -19.74 -9.26 14.40
C PRO A 135 -20.83 -8.76 13.44
N GLY A 136 -20.61 -8.93 12.13
CA GLY A 136 -21.58 -8.56 11.09
C GLY A 136 -21.62 -7.07 10.71
N ARG A 137 -20.74 -6.22 11.25
CA ARG A 137 -20.57 -4.83 10.80
C ARG A 137 -19.30 -4.66 9.97
N PRO A 138 -19.29 -3.77 8.96
CA PRO A 138 -18.05 -3.39 8.28
C PRO A 138 -17.04 -2.85 9.29
N GLN A 139 -15.83 -3.39 9.27
CA GLN A 139 -14.73 -2.93 10.11
C GLN A 139 -14.37 -1.50 9.73
N ARG A 140 -14.47 -0.57 10.68
CA ARG A 140 -13.99 0.82 10.57
C ARG A 140 -12.63 0.90 11.23
N PHE A 141 -11.76 1.82 10.82
CA PHE A 141 -10.49 2.04 11.51
C PHE A 141 -10.69 2.74 12.86
N GLU A 142 -11.83 3.43 13.04
CA GLU A 142 -12.17 4.20 14.25
C GLU A 142 -11.09 5.25 14.62
N VAL A 143 -10.32 5.70 13.62
CA VAL A 143 -9.46 6.88 13.67
C VAL A 143 -10.00 7.92 12.70
N SER A 144 -9.65 9.19 12.89
CA SER A 144 -10.02 10.25 11.95
C SER A 144 -9.40 10.05 10.57
N GLY A 145 -9.91 10.76 9.57
CA GLY A 145 -9.37 10.73 8.22
C GLY A 145 -9.95 11.81 7.33
N TYR A 146 -9.67 11.71 6.03
CA TYR A 146 -10.23 12.61 5.03
C TYR A 146 -10.85 11.83 3.87
N SER A 147 -11.97 12.34 3.37
CA SER A 147 -12.53 11.89 2.09
C SER A 147 -11.71 12.43 0.92
N LEU A 148 -11.96 11.90 -0.28
CA LEU A 148 -11.33 12.41 -1.50
C LEU A 148 -11.68 13.87 -1.85
N SER A 149 -12.79 14.39 -1.33
CA SER A 149 -13.14 15.81 -1.49
C SER A 149 -12.49 16.71 -0.43
N GLY A 150 -11.63 16.16 0.43
CA GLY A 150 -10.97 16.89 1.51
C GLY A 150 -11.87 17.13 2.73
N GLN A 151 -13.06 16.53 2.80
CA GLN A 151 -13.90 16.59 4.00
C GLN A 151 -13.27 15.76 5.12
N TYR A 152 -13.11 16.37 6.30
CA TYR A 152 -12.71 15.69 7.54
C TYR A 152 -13.76 14.66 7.96
N LEU A 153 -13.29 13.50 8.41
CA LEU A 153 -14.08 12.38 8.89
C LEU A 153 -13.65 12.08 10.32
N ASP A 154 -14.61 12.02 11.25
CA ASP A 154 -14.34 11.58 12.62
C ASP A 154 -13.91 10.10 12.67
N GLU A 155 -14.41 9.29 11.73
CA GLU A 155 -14.07 7.87 11.60
C GLU A 155 -13.83 7.46 10.14
N ALA A 156 -12.61 7.02 9.85
CA ALA A 156 -12.22 6.43 8.58
C ALA A 156 -12.81 5.03 8.41
N THR A 157 -13.37 4.79 7.23
CA THR A 157 -13.93 3.48 6.82
C THR A 157 -13.00 2.74 5.86
N TYR A 158 -12.15 3.48 5.13
CA TYR A 158 -11.21 2.93 4.16
C TYR A 158 -9.79 3.36 4.50
N GLU A 159 -8.81 2.48 4.22
CA GLU A 159 -7.40 2.74 4.54
C GLU A 159 -6.89 4.03 3.90
N TYR A 160 -7.25 4.30 2.64
CA TYR A 160 -6.82 5.52 1.96
C TYR A 160 -7.26 6.79 2.71
N GLN A 161 -8.38 6.78 3.43
CA GLN A 161 -8.87 7.95 4.16
C GLN A 161 -7.95 8.30 5.34
N VAL A 162 -7.31 7.29 5.93
CA VAL A 162 -6.28 7.46 6.97
C VAL A 162 -5.02 8.03 6.33
N CYS A 163 -4.58 7.49 5.18
CA CYS A 163 -3.39 7.98 4.47
C CYS A 163 -3.53 9.46 4.06
N LEU A 164 -4.74 9.89 3.68
CA LEU A 164 -5.03 11.28 3.30
C LEU A 164 -4.92 12.28 4.46
N LYS A 165 -4.73 11.83 5.71
CA LYS A 165 -4.32 12.72 6.81
C LYS A 165 -2.99 13.42 6.52
N CYS A 166 -2.08 12.78 5.78
CA CYS A 166 -0.74 13.33 5.55
C CYS A 166 -0.35 13.38 4.07
N HIS A 167 -0.85 12.44 3.26
CA HIS A 167 -0.49 12.33 1.84
C HIS A 167 -1.37 13.18 0.91
N VAL A 168 -1.61 14.43 1.32
CA VAL A 168 -2.33 15.46 0.56
C VAL A 168 -1.45 16.69 0.43
N ASP A 169 -1.62 17.48 -0.64
CA ASP A 169 -0.98 18.80 -0.74
C ASP A 169 -2.02 19.91 -0.54
N PRO A 170 -2.38 20.23 0.72
CA PRO A 170 -3.44 21.20 1.02
C PRO A 170 -3.07 22.63 0.60
N THR A 171 -1.79 22.90 0.32
CA THR A 171 -1.29 24.23 -0.04
C THR A 171 -0.97 24.36 -1.52
N SER A 172 -0.94 23.25 -2.27
CA SER A 172 -0.46 23.19 -3.66
C SER A 172 0.99 23.71 -3.84
N ILE A 173 1.75 23.86 -2.75
CA ILE A 173 3.10 24.44 -2.77
C ILE A 173 4.10 23.39 -3.28
N ASN A 174 3.80 22.10 -3.13
CA ASN A 174 4.71 21.02 -3.48
C ASN A 174 4.43 20.50 -4.90
N ARG A 175 5.02 21.15 -5.90
CA ARG A 175 4.94 20.80 -7.34
C ARG A 175 5.53 19.42 -7.71
N THR A 176 5.84 18.57 -6.74
CA THR A 176 6.48 17.26 -6.92
C THR A 176 5.51 16.08 -7.05
N GLY A 177 4.20 16.32 -7.17
CA GLY A 177 3.21 15.28 -7.49
C GLY A 177 2.79 14.39 -6.32
N ARG A 178 2.80 14.90 -5.08
CA ARG A 178 2.57 14.13 -3.85
C ARG A 178 1.14 14.18 -3.28
N ASP A 179 0.20 14.76 -4.01
CA ASP A 179 -1.21 14.78 -3.61
C ASP A 179 -1.88 13.47 -4.03
N VAL A 180 -1.94 12.52 -3.11
CA VAL A 180 -2.58 11.21 -3.34
C VAL A 180 -4.09 11.37 -3.52
N GLY A 181 -4.70 12.39 -2.88
CA GLY A 181 -6.11 12.71 -3.06
C GLY A 181 -6.43 13.08 -4.51
N ARG A 182 -5.57 13.89 -5.13
CA ARG A 182 -5.68 14.22 -6.56
C ARG A 182 -5.35 13.02 -7.45
N ALA A 183 -4.32 12.25 -7.11
CA ALA A 183 -3.93 11.07 -7.88
C ALA A 183 -5.08 10.06 -7.95
N PHE A 184 -5.80 9.83 -6.86
CA PHE A 184 -6.92 8.89 -6.81
C PHE A 184 -8.31 9.55 -6.87
N ALA A 185 -8.39 10.76 -7.43
CA ALA A 185 -9.66 11.47 -7.58
C ALA A 185 -10.63 10.66 -8.46
N ALA A 186 -11.93 10.68 -8.14
CA ALA A 186 -12.93 9.92 -8.88
C ALA A 186 -13.02 10.30 -10.38
N SER A 187 -12.50 11.47 -10.76
CA SER A 187 -12.47 11.97 -12.13
C SER A 187 -11.33 11.43 -13.00
N VAL A 188 -10.35 10.71 -12.43
CA VAL A 188 -9.23 10.18 -13.23
C VAL A 188 -9.69 9.05 -14.15
N ALA A 189 -9.17 9.03 -15.38
CA ALA A 189 -9.54 8.06 -16.41
C ALA A 189 -9.22 6.61 -16.00
N SER A 190 -8.10 6.38 -15.33
CA SER A 190 -7.76 5.06 -14.79
C SER A 190 -6.94 5.15 -13.51
N GLN A 191 -7.09 4.16 -12.63
CA GLN A 191 -6.32 4.03 -11.40
C GLN A 191 -6.25 2.57 -10.97
N HIS A 192 -5.22 2.20 -10.21
CA HIS A 192 -5.34 0.98 -9.40
C HIS A 192 -6.56 1.15 -8.47
N PRO A 193 -7.33 0.09 -8.19
CA PRO A 193 -8.66 0.21 -7.60
C PRO A 193 -8.63 0.50 -6.08
N VAL A 194 -7.95 1.57 -5.66
CA VAL A 194 -7.77 1.94 -4.25
C VAL A 194 -8.96 2.72 -3.71
N THR A 195 -9.52 3.62 -4.51
CA THR A 195 -10.62 4.50 -4.07
C THR A 195 -11.94 4.21 -4.75
N ARG A 196 -11.93 3.43 -5.83
CA ARG A 196 -13.13 2.91 -6.48
C ARG A 196 -12.87 1.52 -7.05
N PRO A 197 -13.92 0.70 -7.18
CA PRO A 197 -13.84 -0.61 -7.81
C PRO A 197 -13.14 -0.59 -9.16
N ALA A 198 -12.40 -1.65 -9.46
CA ALA A 198 -11.83 -1.87 -10.79
C ALA A 198 -12.92 -1.76 -11.86
N ASP A 199 -12.66 -0.98 -12.90
CA ASP A 199 -13.56 -0.79 -14.02
C ASP A 199 -13.10 -1.58 -15.25
N GLY A 200 -14.06 -2.21 -15.94
CA GLY A 200 -13.80 -2.92 -17.18
C GLY A 200 -13.23 -4.35 -17.00
N PRO A 201 -12.68 -4.93 -18.08
CA PRO A 201 -12.20 -6.31 -18.07
C PRO A 201 -10.91 -6.45 -17.26
N ARG A 202 -10.73 -7.62 -16.66
CA ARG A 202 -9.49 -7.99 -15.96
C ARG A 202 -8.28 -7.81 -16.88
N SER A 203 -7.22 -7.18 -16.35
CA SER A 203 -5.95 -7.06 -17.06
C SER A 203 -5.38 -8.45 -17.41
N PRO A 204 -4.95 -8.69 -18.67
CA PRO A 204 -4.41 -9.99 -19.08
C PRO A 204 -3.24 -10.47 -18.22
N SER A 205 -2.38 -9.54 -17.77
CA SER A 205 -1.22 -9.88 -16.96
C SER A 205 -1.55 -10.11 -15.48
N LEU A 206 -2.76 -9.87 -14.97
CA LEU A 206 -3.02 -9.99 -13.54
C LEU A 206 -3.04 -11.46 -13.09
N ILE A 207 -2.11 -11.88 -12.24
CA ILE A 207 -2.00 -13.28 -11.75
C ILE A 207 -3.27 -13.71 -11.00
N ALA A 208 -3.68 -14.96 -11.17
CA ALA A 208 -4.93 -15.49 -10.61
C ALA A 208 -5.04 -15.36 -9.09
N THR A 209 -3.92 -15.44 -8.37
CA THR A 209 -3.83 -15.34 -6.90
C THR A 209 -3.99 -13.92 -6.36
N ARG A 210 -4.02 -12.91 -7.24
CA ARG A 210 -4.18 -11.48 -6.89
C ARG A 210 -5.51 -10.95 -7.40
N ASP A 211 -6.58 -11.62 -6.98
CA ASP A 211 -7.92 -11.06 -7.04
C ASP A 211 -8.19 -10.35 -5.70
N PHE A 212 -7.89 -9.05 -5.64
CA PHE A 212 -8.10 -8.23 -4.44
C PHE A 212 -9.61 -8.00 -4.14
N GLY A 213 -10.51 -8.76 -4.79
CA GLY A 213 -11.87 -8.31 -5.03
C GLY A 213 -11.84 -7.12 -5.99
N GLN A 214 -12.88 -6.30 -5.97
CA GLN A 214 -12.89 -5.10 -6.80
C GLN A 214 -11.99 -3.97 -6.26
N MET A 215 -11.38 -4.08 -5.08
CA MET A 215 -10.68 -2.97 -4.40
C MET A 215 -9.31 -3.38 -3.86
N MET A 216 -8.32 -2.50 -4.01
CA MET A 216 -6.98 -2.59 -3.40
C MET A 216 -6.84 -1.61 -2.23
N ARG A 217 -5.77 -1.79 -1.45
CA ARG A 217 -5.35 -0.90 -0.37
C ARG A 217 -3.98 -0.29 -0.69
N CYS A 218 -3.66 0.83 -0.06
CA CYS A 218 -2.33 1.43 -0.19
C CYS A 218 -1.25 0.43 0.28
N SER A 219 -1.54 -0.28 1.37
CA SER A 219 -0.70 -1.30 2.00
C SER A 219 -0.53 -2.59 1.18
N ASP A 220 -1.27 -2.77 0.08
CA ASP A 220 -0.97 -3.86 -0.87
C ASP A 220 0.32 -3.58 -1.65
N CYS A 221 0.70 -2.30 -1.78
CA CYS A 221 1.91 -1.85 -2.47
C CYS A 221 2.95 -1.25 -1.51
N HIS A 222 2.48 -0.43 -0.56
CA HIS A 222 3.31 0.27 0.44
C HIS A 222 3.33 -0.53 1.74
N THR A 223 4.22 -1.52 1.81
CA THR A 223 4.33 -2.43 2.95
C THR A 223 5.76 -2.93 3.10
N ASN A 224 6.01 -3.60 4.21
CA ASN A 224 7.21 -4.40 4.44
C ASN A 224 7.54 -5.32 3.26
N ASP A 225 8.79 -5.22 2.80
CA ASP A 225 9.38 -6.05 1.73
C ASP A 225 9.64 -7.50 2.14
N ASP A 226 9.66 -7.81 3.44
CA ASP A 226 9.72 -9.20 3.91
C ASP A 226 8.31 -9.82 3.87
N PRO A 227 8.05 -10.80 2.99
CA PRO A 227 6.73 -11.45 2.90
C PRO A 227 6.36 -12.22 4.17
N ASN A 228 7.34 -12.59 4.99
CA ASN A 228 7.15 -13.28 6.26
C ASN A 228 7.11 -12.31 7.46
N GLY A 229 7.42 -11.03 7.25
CA GLY A 229 7.45 -10.00 8.28
C GLY A 229 6.06 -9.42 8.64
N PRO A 230 6.01 -8.44 9.57
CA PRO A 230 4.81 -7.66 9.82
C PRO A 230 4.35 -6.95 8.55
N ARG A 231 3.05 -7.06 8.24
CA ARG A 231 2.42 -6.37 7.10
C ARG A 231 2.01 -4.95 7.51
N GLY A 232 1.79 -4.10 6.52
CA GLY A 232 1.32 -2.72 6.72
C GLY A 232 2.40 -1.69 6.41
N PRO A 233 2.02 -0.41 6.35
CA PRO A 233 2.87 0.67 5.86
C PRO A 233 3.88 1.13 6.93
N HIS A 234 4.61 0.21 7.56
CA HIS A 234 5.55 0.57 8.64
C HIS A 234 6.91 0.96 8.06
N GLY A 235 7.47 0.12 7.19
CA GLY A 235 8.73 0.40 6.51
C GLY A 235 9.16 -0.70 5.54
N SER A 236 10.10 -0.38 4.65
CA SER A 236 10.67 -1.25 3.63
C SER A 236 12.14 -0.89 3.35
N ASN A 237 12.90 -1.86 2.85
CA ASN A 237 14.23 -1.62 2.31
C ASN A 237 14.21 -0.92 0.95
N TYR A 238 13.06 -0.88 0.28
CA TYR A 238 12.92 -0.28 -1.04
C TYR A 238 12.35 1.15 -0.98
N PRO A 239 12.82 2.07 -1.85
CA PRO A 239 12.33 3.43 -1.91
C PRO A 239 10.82 3.54 -1.97
N PHE A 240 10.25 4.60 -1.39
CA PHE A 240 8.81 4.84 -1.30
C PHE A 240 8.04 3.77 -0.50
N MET A 241 8.72 3.02 0.36
CA MET A 241 8.14 1.93 1.17
C MET A 241 7.52 0.81 0.33
N LEU A 242 8.06 0.53 -0.84
CA LEU A 242 7.49 -0.49 -1.74
C LEU A 242 7.72 -1.91 -1.22
N SER A 243 6.78 -2.80 -1.48
CA SER A 243 6.82 -4.21 -1.09
C SER A 243 7.90 -5.06 -1.79
N GLY A 244 8.66 -4.47 -2.71
CA GLY A 244 9.63 -5.16 -3.56
C GLY A 244 10.44 -4.17 -4.39
N ASN A 245 11.48 -4.65 -5.07
CA ASN A 245 12.32 -3.79 -5.88
C ASN A 245 11.57 -3.22 -7.10
N TYR A 246 11.79 -1.93 -7.37
CA TYR A 246 11.24 -1.25 -8.55
C TYR A 246 12.20 -0.18 -9.06
N ASP A 247 12.98 -0.52 -10.08
CA ASP A 247 13.80 0.48 -10.76
C ASP A 247 12.94 1.34 -11.69
N ARG A 248 12.90 2.64 -11.40
CA ARG A 248 12.11 3.65 -12.13
C ARG A 248 12.94 4.48 -13.10
N SER A 249 14.21 4.11 -13.31
CA SER A 249 15.11 4.82 -14.22
C SER A 249 14.59 4.76 -15.66
N SER A 250 14.72 5.87 -16.39
CA SER A 250 14.30 5.98 -17.80
C SER A 250 14.91 4.90 -18.70
N TYR A 251 16.09 4.39 -18.35
CA TYR A 251 16.74 3.27 -19.02
C TYR A 251 17.20 2.27 -17.97
N THR A 252 16.60 1.08 -17.98
CA THR A 252 16.96 -0.01 -17.08
C THR A 252 16.75 -1.34 -17.80
N ASP A 253 17.52 -2.34 -17.40
CA ASP A 253 17.44 -3.66 -18.01
C ASP A 253 16.42 -4.50 -17.24
N GLU A 254 15.48 -5.07 -17.99
CA GLU A 254 14.43 -5.92 -17.44
C GLU A 254 15.02 -7.16 -16.77
N SER A 255 14.59 -7.42 -15.54
CA SER A 255 14.79 -8.69 -14.87
C SER A 255 13.68 -8.96 -13.85
N PRO A 256 13.48 -10.21 -13.42
CA PRO A 256 12.57 -10.52 -12.33
C PRO A 256 12.80 -9.69 -11.06
N PHE A 257 14.06 -9.33 -10.77
CA PHE A 257 14.41 -8.49 -9.63
C PHE A 257 14.16 -7.00 -9.92
N THR A 258 14.53 -6.49 -11.10
CA THR A 258 14.39 -5.06 -11.45
C THR A 258 12.95 -4.56 -11.29
N PHE A 259 11.97 -5.42 -11.64
CA PHE A 259 10.53 -5.11 -11.55
C PHE A 259 9.78 -6.08 -10.63
N GLU A 260 10.46 -6.61 -9.60
CA GLU A 260 9.90 -7.54 -8.61
C GLU A 260 8.57 -7.02 -8.06
N PHE A 261 8.51 -5.73 -7.73
CA PHE A 261 7.30 -5.06 -7.26
C PHE A 261 6.10 -5.27 -8.21
N CYS A 262 6.27 -4.96 -9.50
CA CYS A 262 5.21 -5.11 -10.50
C CYS A 262 4.89 -6.59 -10.72
N TYR A 263 5.92 -7.44 -10.79
CA TYR A 263 5.76 -8.88 -11.03
C TYR A 263 5.13 -9.65 -9.87
N SER A 264 5.04 -9.04 -8.68
CA SER A 264 4.29 -9.58 -7.55
C SER A 264 2.77 -9.72 -7.82
N CYS A 265 2.27 -8.99 -8.83
CA CYS A 265 0.86 -8.98 -9.25
C CYS A 265 0.66 -9.19 -10.75
N HIS A 266 1.62 -8.76 -11.57
CA HIS A 266 1.56 -8.91 -13.02
C HIS A 266 2.47 -10.05 -13.49
N ASP A 267 1.88 -11.04 -14.18
CA ASP A 267 2.59 -12.15 -14.77
C ASP A 267 3.62 -11.65 -15.79
N ARG A 268 4.89 -11.87 -15.46
CA ARG A 268 6.02 -11.51 -16.31
C ARG A 268 5.93 -12.18 -17.68
N SER A 269 5.45 -13.42 -17.75
CA SER A 269 5.36 -14.16 -19.02
C SER A 269 4.32 -13.50 -19.94
N SER A 270 3.15 -13.16 -19.42
CA SER A 270 2.09 -12.45 -20.14
C SER A 270 2.58 -11.11 -20.71
N ILE A 271 3.31 -10.33 -19.90
CA ILE A 271 3.94 -9.07 -20.31
C ILE A 271 4.92 -9.29 -21.47
N LEU A 272 5.87 -10.22 -21.31
CA LEU A 272 6.95 -10.45 -22.29
C LEU A 272 6.49 -11.24 -23.53
N ASN A 273 5.32 -11.86 -23.48
CA ASN A 273 4.66 -12.48 -24.63
C ASN A 273 3.78 -11.50 -25.41
N ASN A 274 3.72 -10.22 -25.00
CA ASN A 274 2.93 -9.17 -25.65
C ASN A 274 1.42 -9.45 -25.65
N GLU A 275 0.89 -10.13 -24.63
CA GLU A 275 -0.52 -10.56 -24.62
C GLU A 275 -1.51 -9.40 -24.52
N SER A 276 -1.12 -8.30 -23.85
CA SER A 276 -1.98 -7.12 -23.67
C SER A 276 -1.68 -5.97 -24.64
N PHE A 277 -0.43 -5.86 -25.12
CA PHE A 277 0.08 -4.77 -25.93
C PHE A 277 1.18 -5.27 -26.88
N PRO A 278 1.05 -5.05 -28.20
CA PRO A 278 2.11 -5.43 -29.14
C PRO A 278 3.43 -4.74 -28.85
N LEU A 279 4.54 -5.48 -28.99
CA LEU A 279 5.90 -4.99 -28.73
C LEU A 279 6.16 -4.56 -27.27
N HIS A 280 5.32 -4.94 -26.29
CA HIS A 280 5.58 -4.70 -24.87
C HIS A 280 6.97 -5.18 -24.45
N ARG A 281 7.37 -6.39 -24.86
CA ARG A 281 8.71 -6.94 -24.65
C ARG A 281 9.81 -6.05 -25.21
N GLU A 282 9.65 -5.53 -26.42
CA GLU A 282 10.69 -4.70 -27.05
C GLU A 282 10.88 -3.38 -26.31
N HIS A 283 9.82 -2.79 -25.76
CA HIS A 283 9.96 -1.57 -24.94
C HIS A 283 10.64 -1.85 -23.60
N ILE A 284 10.30 -2.96 -22.93
CA ILE A 284 10.80 -3.23 -21.58
C ILE A 284 12.19 -3.90 -21.60
N GLN A 285 12.45 -4.84 -22.51
CA GLN A 285 13.76 -5.49 -22.65
C GLN A 285 14.71 -4.78 -23.61
N GLY A 286 14.18 -3.87 -24.45
CA GLY A 286 14.92 -3.30 -25.56
C GLY A 286 15.12 -4.28 -26.71
N ASN A 287 15.95 -3.86 -27.66
CA ASN A 287 16.44 -4.68 -28.74
C ASN A 287 17.92 -4.34 -28.98
N ILE A 288 18.78 -5.21 -28.45
CA ILE A 288 20.24 -5.06 -28.52
C ILE A 288 20.72 -5.01 -29.98
N ALA A 289 20.12 -5.81 -30.86
CA ALA A 289 20.49 -5.84 -32.27
C ALA A 289 20.18 -4.51 -32.99
N LYS A 290 19.22 -3.73 -32.48
CA LYS A 290 18.89 -2.38 -32.96
C LYS A 290 19.56 -1.26 -32.14
N GLY A 291 20.38 -1.60 -31.15
CA GLY A 291 20.99 -0.62 -30.24
C GLY A 291 20.00 0.10 -29.32
N THR A 292 18.78 -0.43 -29.16
CA THR A 292 17.75 0.16 -28.31
C THR A 292 17.75 -0.54 -26.95
N ARG A 293 17.88 0.23 -25.86
CA ARG A 293 17.78 -0.29 -24.49
C ARG A 293 16.32 -0.36 -24.05
N GLY A 294 16.04 -1.24 -23.10
CA GLY A 294 14.76 -1.31 -22.43
C GLY A 294 14.48 -0.09 -21.56
N THR A 295 13.24 0.02 -21.10
CA THR A 295 12.79 1.08 -20.20
C THR A 295 11.95 0.52 -19.04
N SER A 296 11.83 1.31 -17.98
CA SER A 296 11.02 0.97 -16.81
C SER A 296 9.53 1.00 -17.13
N CYS A 297 8.74 0.20 -16.39
CA CYS A 297 7.28 0.35 -16.35
C CYS A 297 6.87 1.80 -16.09
N ALA A 298 7.62 2.53 -15.26
CA ALA A 298 7.38 3.93 -14.88
C ALA A 298 7.50 4.91 -16.04
N THR A 299 8.10 4.51 -17.16
CA THR A 299 8.25 5.37 -18.34
C THR A 299 6.92 5.62 -19.03
N CYS A 300 6.03 4.62 -18.99
CA CYS A 300 4.71 4.69 -19.64
C CYS A 300 3.57 4.69 -18.63
N HIS A 301 3.74 4.00 -17.49
CA HIS A 301 2.69 3.80 -16.52
C HIS A 301 2.95 4.55 -15.22
N ASN A 302 1.90 5.18 -14.69
CA ASN A 302 1.90 5.70 -13.33
C ASN A 302 1.20 4.70 -12.41
N ALA A 303 1.91 4.25 -11.37
CA ALA A 303 1.44 3.21 -10.47
C ALA A 303 0.21 3.63 -9.65
N HIS A 304 -0.15 4.91 -9.58
CA HIS A 304 -1.38 5.35 -8.94
C HIS A 304 -2.52 5.43 -9.96
N SER A 305 -2.36 6.30 -10.95
CA SER A 305 -3.44 6.66 -11.87
C SER A 305 -2.95 7.39 -13.11
N SER A 306 -3.85 7.52 -14.08
CA SER A 306 -3.74 8.46 -15.19
C SER A 306 -4.99 9.32 -15.24
N ALA A 307 -4.78 10.65 -15.31
CA ALA A 307 -5.87 11.61 -15.40
C ALA A 307 -6.68 11.42 -16.69
N ASP A 308 -5.99 11.19 -17.81
CA ASP A 308 -6.58 11.32 -19.15
C ASP A 308 -6.65 10.01 -19.93
N ASN A 309 -5.84 8.99 -19.58
CA ASN A 309 -5.72 7.78 -20.38
C ASN A 309 -6.16 6.52 -19.62
N PRO A 310 -6.65 5.49 -20.34
CA PRO A 310 -6.85 4.17 -19.77
C PRO A 310 -5.51 3.48 -19.44
N PHE A 311 -5.59 2.35 -18.75
CA PHE A 311 -4.44 1.45 -18.48
C PHE A 311 -3.27 2.11 -17.75
N LEU A 312 -3.55 3.13 -16.93
CA LEU A 312 -2.56 3.88 -16.15
C LEU A 312 -1.50 4.57 -17.01
N LEU A 313 -1.79 4.85 -18.28
CA LEU A 313 -0.83 5.49 -19.18
C LEU A 313 -0.62 6.97 -18.83
N ASP A 314 0.55 7.30 -18.34
CA ASP A 314 0.96 8.64 -17.92
C ASP A 314 2.47 8.76 -18.13
N PHE A 315 2.85 9.25 -19.31
CA PHE A 315 4.23 9.17 -19.81
C PHE A 315 5.18 10.01 -18.96
N ASN A 316 6.31 9.41 -18.57
CA ASN A 316 7.37 10.12 -17.87
C ASN A 316 8.12 11.05 -18.84
N ASN A 317 7.99 12.37 -18.62
CA ASN A 317 8.62 13.39 -19.44
C ASN A 317 10.15 13.44 -19.36
N ASP A 318 10.77 12.73 -18.41
CA ASP A 318 12.23 12.55 -18.37
C ASP A 318 12.74 11.58 -19.46
N ALA A 319 11.84 10.76 -20.03
CA ALA A 319 12.15 9.71 -20.99
C ALA A 319 11.36 9.84 -22.31
N VAL A 320 10.19 10.47 -22.25
CA VAL A 320 9.25 10.61 -23.35
C VAL A 320 9.05 12.10 -23.64
N SER A 321 9.02 12.47 -24.91
CA SER A 321 8.80 13.85 -25.34
C SER A 321 7.69 13.93 -26.38
N PRO A 322 7.15 15.13 -26.67
CA PRO A 322 6.26 15.30 -27.81
C PRO A 322 6.92 14.84 -29.11
N ASN A 323 6.13 14.26 -29.99
CA ASN A 323 6.57 13.82 -31.30
C ASN A 323 6.90 15.01 -32.23
N SER A 324 7.34 14.73 -33.46
CA SER A 324 7.68 15.74 -34.47
C SER A 324 6.57 16.75 -34.80
N SER A 325 5.31 16.41 -34.49
CA SER A 325 4.13 17.28 -34.64
C SER A 325 3.70 17.96 -33.34
N GLY A 326 4.51 17.88 -32.29
CA GLY A 326 4.23 18.49 -30.98
C GLY A 326 3.17 17.76 -30.15
N ARG A 327 2.83 16.50 -30.49
CA ARG A 327 1.83 15.70 -29.77
C ARG A 327 2.50 14.75 -28.78
N LEU A 328 1.97 14.71 -27.56
CA LEU A 328 2.27 13.69 -26.55
C LEU A 328 0.93 13.10 -26.05
N GLN A 329 0.49 11.99 -26.63
CA GLN A 329 -0.78 11.35 -26.26
C GLN A 329 -0.87 9.89 -26.70
N TYR A 330 -1.75 9.15 -26.03
CA TYR A 330 -2.21 7.84 -26.46
C TYR A 330 -3.66 7.94 -26.95
N VAL A 331 -3.98 7.29 -28.07
CA VAL A 331 -5.33 7.20 -28.61
C VAL A 331 -5.72 5.74 -28.70
N ARG A 332 -6.73 5.32 -27.93
CA ARG A 332 -7.26 3.97 -28.02
C ARG A 332 -8.04 3.79 -29.33
N THR A 333 -7.69 2.78 -30.12
CA THR A 333 -8.37 2.48 -31.39
C THR A 333 -9.25 1.23 -31.33
N GLY A 334 -9.13 0.43 -30.27
CA GLY A 334 -9.88 -0.82 -30.13
C GLY A 334 -9.50 -1.63 -28.88
N VAL A 335 -9.81 -2.92 -28.92
CA VAL A 335 -9.39 -3.88 -27.89
C VAL A 335 -7.96 -4.30 -28.18
N HIS A 336 -7.05 -4.13 -27.21
CA HIS A 336 -5.61 -4.36 -27.36
C HIS A 336 -4.95 -3.56 -28.50
N SER A 337 -5.57 -2.46 -28.94
CA SER A 337 -5.05 -1.61 -30.00
C SER A 337 -5.10 -0.13 -29.66
N GLY A 338 -4.08 0.61 -30.09
CA GLY A 338 -3.96 2.04 -29.88
C GLY A 338 -2.87 2.70 -30.71
N GLU A 339 -2.85 4.02 -30.67
CA GLU A 339 -1.89 4.86 -31.36
C GLU A 339 -1.15 5.73 -30.35
N CYS A 340 0.18 5.66 -30.34
CA CYS A 340 1.01 6.59 -29.59
C CYS A 340 1.46 7.72 -30.50
N TYR A 341 1.29 8.95 -30.03
CA TYR A 341 1.89 10.15 -30.59
C TYR A 341 2.89 10.68 -29.58
N LEU A 342 4.15 10.30 -29.72
CA LEU A 342 5.24 10.65 -28.80
C LEU A 342 6.60 10.42 -29.47
N SER A 343 7.66 10.95 -28.90
CA SER A 343 9.05 10.65 -29.25
C SER A 343 9.73 9.95 -28.07
N CYS A 344 10.30 8.77 -28.31
CA CYS A 344 10.99 7.97 -27.30
C CYS A 344 12.04 7.05 -27.98
N HIS A 345 13.16 6.74 -27.31
CA HIS A 345 14.26 5.92 -27.86
C HIS A 345 14.78 6.40 -29.24
N ASN A 346 14.83 7.71 -29.46
CA ASN A 346 15.15 8.32 -30.76
C ASN A 346 14.23 7.88 -31.91
N HIS A 347 13.03 7.40 -31.59
CA HIS A 347 11.99 7.02 -32.53
C HIS A 347 10.79 7.97 -32.41
N ASP A 348 10.32 8.47 -33.55
CA ASP A 348 9.15 9.35 -33.64
C ASP A 348 7.89 8.51 -33.90
N HIS A 349 7.04 8.35 -32.89
CA HIS A 349 5.75 7.69 -33.01
C HIS A 349 4.72 8.73 -33.50
N ASN A 350 4.36 8.70 -34.79
CA ASN A 350 3.45 9.69 -35.37
C ASN A 350 2.56 9.17 -36.54
N PRO A 351 1.60 8.26 -36.30
CA PRO A 351 1.39 7.49 -35.08
C PRO A 351 2.23 6.22 -35.05
N GLY A 352 2.73 5.85 -33.88
CA GLY A 352 3.08 4.45 -33.61
C GLY A 352 1.80 3.66 -33.41
N ARG A 353 1.53 2.68 -34.27
CA ARG A 353 0.31 1.85 -34.24
C ARG A 353 0.59 0.53 -33.55
N TYR A 354 -0.26 0.17 -32.60
CA TYR A 354 -0.17 -1.04 -31.79
C TYR A 354 -1.50 -1.76 -31.79
#